data_AF-A0A529Y1P7-F1
#
_entry.id   AF-A0A529Y1P7-F1
#
_cell.length_a   1.000
_cell.length_b   1.000
_cell.length_c   1.000
_cell.angle_alpha   90.00
_cell.angle_beta   90.00
_cell.angle_gamma   90.00
#
_symmetry.space_group_name_H-M   'P 1'
#
loop_
_entity.id
_entity.type
_entity.pdbx_description
1 polymer ?
#
loop_
_entity_poly.entity_id
_entity_poly.type
_entity_poly.pdbx_seq_one_letter_code
_entity_poly.pdbx_strand_id
1 'polypeptide(L)'
;SAFIQANGLNRIVYSGGRNPKLGVITIGKSYLDVRQALEDIGIDEAAANRIGIRLFKVGCPWPLDFQHIADFARGLDTIVVVEEKRSLIEVQLRENLYGTATQPVIVGKKDERGDWLFPAKGALDPNEIAIALGERILRTIGPSEEIAARVAKLRQFQAMLADTLDIGSRTPFFCSGCPHNSSTKVPDGSLAAAGIGCHFMALWMDRNTVGFTAMGGEGAQWVGQAPFSKRDHIFQNLGDGTYNHSGVLAIRFALSSDANITYKILYNDAVAMT
;
A
#
# COMPACT_ATOMS: atom_id res chain seq x y z
N SER A 1 14.22 -20.82 5.51
CA SER A 1 14.57 -20.69 4.09
C SER A 1 16.02 -20.26 3.96
N ALA A 2 16.88 -21.15 3.47
CA ALA A 2 18.30 -20.86 3.29
C ALA A 2 18.54 -19.62 2.40
N PHE A 3 17.70 -19.41 1.38
CA PHE A 3 17.80 -18.25 0.49
C PHE A 3 17.52 -16.92 1.22
N ILE A 4 16.47 -16.87 2.05
CA ILE A 4 16.10 -15.65 2.79
C ILE A 4 17.22 -15.24 3.75
N GLN A 5 17.82 -16.22 4.42
CA GLN A 5 18.90 -16.01 5.39
C GLN A 5 20.21 -15.63 4.68
N ALA A 6 20.60 -16.38 3.64
CA ALA A 6 21.82 -16.11 2.88
C ALA A 6 21.85 -14.72 2.24
N ASN A 7 20.68 -14.18 1.86
CA ASN A 7 20.56 -12.87 1.23
C ASN A 7 20.17 -11.75 2.22
N GLY A 8 19.99 -12.04 3.51
CA GLY A 8 19.64 -11.03 4.52
C GLY A 8 18.39 -10.22 4.17
N LEU A 9 17.37 -10.88 3.60
CA LEU A 9 16.18 -10.20 3.08
C LEU A 9 15.33 -9.60 4.20
N ASN A 10 15.17 -10.33 5.30
CA ASN A 10 14.49 -9.86 6.50
C ASN A 10 15.51 -9.27 7.48
N ARG A 11 15.18 -8.17 8.14
CA ARG A 11 16.15 -7.42 8.97
C ARG A 11 15.51 -6.97 10.28
N ILE A 12 16.17 -7.29 11.40
CA ILE A 12 15.90 -6.62 12.67
C ILE A 12 16.62 -5.27 12.61
N VAL A 13 15.85 -4.20 12.40
CA VAL A 13 16.33 -2.83 12.21
C VAL A 13 16.66 -2.19 13.55
N TYR A 14 15.79 -2.36 14.56
CA TYR A 14 16.10 -2.00 15.94
C TYR A 14 16.19 -3.27 16.75
N SER A 15 17.30 -3.47 17.46
CA SER A 15 17.51 -4.68 18.27
C SER A 15 16.56 -4.77 19.48
N GLY A 16 16.13 -3.61 20.00
CA GLY A 16 15.45 -3.49 21.28
C GLY A 16 16.38 -3.65 22.50
N GLY A 17 17.70 -3.56 22.28
CA GLY A 17 18.71 -3.58 23.33
C GLY A 17 18.76 -4.89 24.12
N ARG A 18 19.09 -4.79 25.41
CA ARG A 18 19.34 -5.95 26.28
C ARG A 18 18.07 -6.67 26.72
N ASN A 19 16.95 -5.97 26.82
CA ASN A 19 15.69 -6.51 27.31
C ASN A 19 14.50 -6.00 26.47
N PRO A 20 14.39 -6.47 25.21
CA PRO A 20 13.31 -6.08 24.32
C PRO A 20 11.99 -6.67 24.85
N LYS A 21 10.93 -5.86 24.91
CA LYS A 21 9.60 -6.28 25.37
C LYS A 21 8.50 -6.05 24.36
N LEU A 22 8.63 -5.03 23.50
CA LEU A 22 7.68 -4.75 22.43
C LEU A 22 8.36 -4.87 21.08
N GLY A 23 7.80 -5.67 20.18
CA GLY A 23 8.23 -5.76 18.79
C GLY A 23 7.26 -5.09 17.86
N VAL A 24 7.77 -4.40 16.85
CA VAL A 24 7.01 -3.94 15.69
C VAL A 24 7.51 -4.70 14.48
N ILE A 25 6.60 -5.35 13.75
CA ILE A 25 6.91 -6.05 12.50
C ILE A 25 6.14 -5.43 11.35
N THR A 26 6.83 -5.16 10.25
CA THR A 26 6.28 -4.42 9.13
C THR A 26 6.92 -4.81 7.79
N ILE A 27 6.29 -4.39 6.69
CA ILE A 27 6.64 -4.78 5.33
C ILE A 27 6.39 -3.65 4.34
N GLY A 28 7.17 -3.62 3.25
CA GLY A 28 6.90 -2.74 2.10
C GLY A 28 6.90 -1.26 2.49
N LYS A 29 5.93 -0.51 1.96
CA LYS A 29 5.73 0.92 2.27
C LYS A 29 5.57 1.17 3.77
N SER A 30 4.81 0.32 4.47
CA SER A 30 4.52 0.47 5.91
C SER A 30 5.76 0.51 6.78
N TYR A 31 6.91 0.01 6.31
CA TYR A 31 8.19 0.18 7.02
C TYR A 31 8.56 1.65 7.20
N LEU A 32 8.42 2.47 6.15
CA LEU A 32 8.71 3.90 6.23
C LEU A 32 7.66 4.62 7.08
N ASP A 33 6.40 4.22 6.98
CA ASP A 33 5.33 4.78 7.82
C ASP A 33 5.57 4.48 9.31
N VAL A 34 6.02 3.26 9.66
CA VAL A 34 6.41 2.89 11.04
C VAL A 34 7.63 3.69 11.51
N ARG A 35 8.62 3.90 10.65
CA ARG A 35 9.80 4.70 10.98
C ARG A 35 9.43 6.14 11.28
N GLN A 36 8.57 6.75 10.46
CA GLN A 36 8.04 8.09 10.69
C GLN A 36 7.21 8.12 11.99
N ALA A 37 6.32 7.16 12.18
CA ALA A 37 5.47 7.07 13.35
C ALA A 37 6.27 6.99 14.67
N LEU A 38 7.36 6.21 14.68
CA LEU A 38 8.26 6.13 15.82
C LEU A 38 8.99 7.47 16.05
N GLU A 39 9.45 8.14 15.01
CA GLU A 39 10.08 9.47 15.10
C GLU A 39 9.12 10.53 15.64
N ASP A 40 7.86 10.54 15.17
CA ASP A 40 6.83 11.49 15.61
C ASP A 40 6.55 11.36 17.12
N ILE A 41 6.60 10.14 17.66
CA ILE A 41 6.49 9.87 19.11
C ILE A 41 7.84 9.93 19.86
N GLY A 42 8.91 10.39 19.21
CA GLY A 42 10.21 10.66 19.85
C GLY A 42 11.12 9.44 20.01
N ILE A 43 10.92 8.39 19.21
CA ILE A 43 11.64 7.11 19.33
C ILE A 43 12.53 6.90 18.10
N ASP A 44 13.80 7.25 18.27
CA ASP A 44 14.87 6.82 17.37
C ASP A 44 15.40 5.43 17.77
N GLU A 45 16.41 4.93 17.05
CA GLU A 45 17.02 3.62 17.34
C GLU A 45 17.65 3.55 18.74
N ALA A 46 18.29 4.64 19.18
CA ALA A 46 18.94 4.69 20.47
C ALA A 46 17.90 4.63 21.60
N ALA A 47 16.81 5.39 21.49
CA ALA A 47 15.67 5.35 22.39
C ALA A 47 15.01 3.96 22.38
N ALA A 48 14.74 3.41 21.20
CA ALA A 48 14.16 2.07 21.05
C ALA A 48 15.01 1.00 21.76
N ASN A 49 16.33 1.03 21.59
CA ASN A 49 17.25 0.10 22.25
C ASN A 49 17.32 0.32 23.77
N ARG A 50 17.17 1.56 24.27
CA ARG A 50 17.12 1.84 25.72
C ARG A 50 15.84 1.33 26.37
N ILE A 51 14.69 1.52 25.72
CA ILE A 51 13.38 1.25 26.31
C ILE A 51 12.81 -0.13 25.94
N GLY A 52 13.50 -0.90 25.08
CA GLY A 52 13.12 -2.28 24.79
C GLY A 52 12.16 -2.45 23.61
N ILE A 53 12.28 -1.60 22.58
CA ILE A 53 11.47 -1.70 21.35
C ILE A 53 12.30 -2.29 20.21
N ARG A 54 11.83 -3.40 19.65
CA ARG A 54 12.42 -4.06 18.49
C ARG A 54 11.64 -3.72 17.23
N LEU A 55 12.32 -3.48 16.11
CA LEU A 55 11.69 -3.23 14.81
C LEU A 55 12.19 -4.25 13.80
N PHE A 56 11.29 -4.97 13.15
CA PHE A 56 11.60 -6.00 12.17
C PHE A 56 10.96 -5.68 10.82
N LYS A 57 11.81 -5.55 9.80
CA LYS A 57 11.42 -5.33 8.41
C LYS A 57 11.44 -6.66 7.68
N VAL A 58 10.28 -7.08 7.22
CA VAL A 58 10.13 -8.26 6.35
C VAL A 58 10.42 -7.85 4.91
N GLY A 59 11.43 -8.46 4.29
CA GLY A 59 11.74 -8.31 2.87
C GLY A 59 11.15 -9.42 2.01
N CYS A 60 10.93 -10.61 2.59
CA CYS A 60 10.27 -11.73 1.93
C CYS A 60 8.99 -12.12 2.71
N PRO A 61 7.80 -11.64 2.30
CA PRO A 61 6.53 -11.96 2.98
C PRO A 61 6.08 -13.41 2.82
N TRP A 62 6.52 -14.05 1.74
CA TRP A 62 6.10 -15.41 1.39
C TRP A 62 7.23 -16.18 0.70
N PRO A 63 7.60 -17.37 1.22
CA PRO A 63 7.23 -17.88 2.54
C PRO A 63 7.92 -17.09 3.66
N LEU A 64 7.22 -16.83 4.77
CA LEU A 64 7.85 -16.18 5.94
C LEU A 64 8.82 -17.15 6.64
N ASP A 65 10.01 -16.68 6.97
CA ASP A 65 11.06 -17.52 7.57
C ASP A 65 10.83 -17.75 9.07
N PHE A 66 10.53 -19.00 9.46
CA PHE A 66 10.27 -19.37 10.85
C PHE A 66 11.40 -18.99 11.82
N GLN A 67 12.66 -19.22 11.42
CA GLN A 67 13.79 -18.95 12.30
C GLN A 67 13.91 -17.45 12.59
N HIS A 68 13.80 -16.59 11.57
CA HIS A 68 13.77 -15.15 11.78
C HIS A 68 12.57 -14.69 12.63
N ILE A 69 11.38 -15.30 12.48
CA ILE A 69 10.24 -15.02 13.35
C ILE A 69 10.58 -15.35 14.81
N ALA A 70 11.13 -16.55 15.07
CA ALA A 70 11.47 -16.99 16.41
C ALA A 70 12.56 -16.11 17.04
N ASP A 71 13.58 -15.73 16.27
CA ASP A 71 14.64 -14.83 16.71
C ASP A 71 14.09 -13.42 17.02
N PHE A 72 13.20 -12.90 16.17
CA PHE A 72 12.53 -11.63 16.40
C PHE A 72 11.63 -11.66 17.65
N ALA A 73 10.85 -12.73 17.83
CA ALA A 73 9.87 -12.86 18.90
C ALA A 73 10.50 -13.12 20.28
N ARG A 74 11.77 -13.56 20.32
CA ARG A 74 12.46 -13.92 21.57
C ARG A 74 12.50 -12.76 22.55
N GLY A 75 11.92 -12.99 23.73
CA GLY A 75 11.88 -12.05 24.86
C GLY A 75 10.76 -11.02 24.80
N LEU A 76 9.97 -10.99 23.71
CA LEU A 76 8.89 -10.01 23.57
C LEU A 76 7.65 -10.43 24.36
N ASP A 77 7.00 -9.46 25.00
CA ASP A 77 5.69 -9.58 25.62
C ASP A 77 4.58 -9.29 24.61
N THR A 78 4.80 -8.31 23.72
CA THR A 78 3.83 -7.84 22.72
C THR A 78 4.49 -7.70 21.34
N ILE A 79 3.79 -8.11 20.29
CA ILE A 79 4.14 -7.83 18.89
C ILE A 79 3.01 -7.03 18.24
N VAL A 80 3.35 -5.89 17.65
CA VAL A 80 2.45 -5.08 16.82
C VAL A 80 2.80 -5.29 15.35
N VAL A 81 1.85 -5.81 14.58
CA VAL A 81 1.98 -6.06 13.14
C VAL A 81 1.41 -4.88 12.37
N VAL A 82 2.27 -4.17 11.65
CA VAL A 82 1.89 -3.04 10.81
C VAL A 82 2.06 -3.44 9.35
N GLU A 83 0.96 -3.89 8.74
CA GLU A 83 0.88 -4.28 7.34
C GLU A 83 -0.34 -3.64 6.66
N GLU A 84 -0.20 -3.23 5.40
CA GLU A 84 -1.33 -2.75 4.59
C GLU A 84 -2.17 -3.91 4.02
N LYS A 85 -3.44 -3.62 3.68
CA LYS A 85 -4.41 -4.59 3.14
C LYS A 85 -4.76 -5.72 4.13
N ARG A 86 -5.15 -6.90 3.64
CA ARG A 86 -5.52 -8.04 4.50
C ARG A 86 -4.31 -8.58 5.26
N SER A 87 -4.55 -9.22 6.41
CA SER A 87 -3.48 -9.88 7.18
C SER A 87 -2.78 -10.95 6.35
N LEU A 88 -1.46 -10.86 6.27
CA LEU A 88 -0.59 -11.90 5.68
C LEU A 88 0.51 -12.26 6.68
N ILE A 89 1.21 -11.26 7.22
CA ILE A 89 2.27 -11.45 8.22
C ILE A 89 1.68 -11.80 9.57
N GLU A 90 0.60 -11.14 9.96
CA GLU A 90 -0.07 -11.35 11.24
C GLU A 90 -0.60 -12.79 11.41
N VAL A 91 -1.14 -13.39 10.34
CA VAL A 91 -1.63 -14.77 10.36
C VAL A 91 -0.47 -15.75 10.47
N GLN A 92 0.56 -15.58 9.63
CA GLN A 92 1.75 -16.43 9.66
C GLN A 92 2.46 -16.35 11.02
N LEU A 93 2.55 -15.18 11.64
CA LEU A 93 3.11 -15.03 12.98
C LEU A 93 2.38 -15.87 14.03
N ARG A 94 1.05 -15.80 14.07
CA ARG A 94 0.25 -16.59 15.03
C ARG A 94 0.40 -18.08 14.79
N GLU A 95 0.31 -18.51 13.53
CA GLU A 95 0.47 -19.92 13.15
C GLU A 95 1.83 -20.49 13.56
N ASN A 96 2.90 -19.68 13.44
CA ASN A 96 4.24 -20.12 13.78
C ASN A 96 4.58 -20.02 15.28
N LEU A 97 4.04 -19.04 16.00
CA LEU A 97 4.41 -18.78 17.40
C LEU A 97 3.46 -19.45 18.41
N TYR A 98 2.15 -19.43 18.17
CA TYR A 98 1.19 -19.96 19.12
C TYR A 98 1.24 -21.49 19.14
N GLY A 99 1.30 -22.07 20.34
CA GLY A 99 1.62 -23.49 20.55
C GLY A 99 3.09 -23.77 20.83
N THR A 100 3.98 -22.76 20.70
CA THR A 100 5.39 -22.87 21.11
C THR A 100 5.61 -22.31 22.52
N ALA A 101 6.86 -22.31 23.02
CA ALA A 101 7.20 -21.64 24.28
C ALA A 101 7.21 -20.10 24.18
N THR A 102 7.23 -19.53 22.97
CA THR A 102 7.24 -18.08 22.72
C THR A 102 5.88 -17.64 22.22
N GLN A 103 5.05 -17.07 23.10
CA GLN A 103 3.67 -16.68 22.79
C GLN A 103 3.40 -15.23 23.23
N PRO A 104 4.03 -14.22 22.58
CA PRO A 104 3.71 -12.83 22.83
C PRO A 104 2.27 -12.52 22.45
N VAL A 105 1.69 -11.47 23.05
CA VAL A 105 0.43 -10.92 22.57
C VAL A 105 0.65 -10.31 21.18
N ILE A 106 0.02 -10.88 20.16
CA ILE A 106 0.09 -10.36 18.79
C ILE A 106 -1.15 -9.51 18.49
N VAL A 107 -0.94 -8.25 18.12
CA VAL A 107 -1.98 -7.33 17.61
C VAL A 107 -1.57 -6.78 16.25
N GLY A 108 -2.53 -6.32 15.47
CA GLY A 108 -2.28 -5.82 14.12
C GLY A 108 -3.54 -5.24 13.53
N LYS A 109 -4.30 -6.03 12.77
CA LYS A 109 -5.61 -5.60 12.27
C LYS A 109 -6.60 -5.32 13.39
N LYS A 110 -6.57 -6.17 14.41
CA LYS A 110 -7.35 -5.99 15.63
C LYS A 110 -6.45 -5.75 16.82
N ASP A 111 -6.96 -4.99 17.77
CA ASP A 111 -6.32 -4.78 19.05
C ASP A 111 -6.63 -5.91 20.05
N GLU A 112 -6.22 -5.71 21.30
CA GLU A 112 -6.37 -6.67 22.39
C GLU A 112 -7.85 -6.87 22.82
N ARG A 113 -8.75 -5.96 22.40
CA ARG A 113 -10.18 -5.98 22.69
C ARG A 113 -11.00 -6.52 21.51
N GLY A 114 -10.36 -6.74 20.37
CA GLY A 114 -10.99 -7.19 19.14
C GLY A 114 -11.53 -6.06 18.26
N ASP A 115 -11.27 -4.81 18.63
CA ASP A 115 -11.60 -3.61 17.84
C ASP A 115 -10.58 -3.43 16.71
N TRP A 116 -10.96 -2.71 15.66
CA TRP A 116 -10.04 -2.43 14.54
C TRP A 116 -8.91 -1.50 15.01
N LEU A 117 -7.67 -1.96 14.86
CA LEU A 117 -6.46 -1.18 15.11
C LEU A 117 -5.88 -0.64 13.81
N PHE A 118 -5.63 -1.53 12.84
CA PHE A 118 -5.23 -1.16 11.49
C PHE A 118 -6.25 -1.71 10.48
N PRO A 119 -6.93 -0.85 9.70
CA PRO A 119 -7.95 -1.32 8.76
C PRO A 119 -7.35 -2.22 7.67
N ALA A 120 -8.16 -3.16 7.18
CA ALA A 120 -7.79 -4.02 6.05
C ALA A 120 -7.99 -3.35 4.67
N LYS A 121 -8.65 -2.18 4.66
CA LYS A 121 -8.95 -1.38 3.45
C LYS A 121 -8.19 -0.06 3.52
N GLY A 122 -7.98 0.56 2.35
CA GLY A 122 -7.25 1.82 2.25
C GLY A 122 -5.74 1.66 2.39
N ALA A 123 -5.08 2.78 2.64
CA ALA A 123 -3.68 2.88 3.06
C ALA A 123 -3.66 3.20 4.56
N LEU A 124 -2.58 2.85 5.26
CA LEU A 124 -2.43 3.24 6.66
C LEU A 124 -1.90 4.68 6.76
N ASP A 125 -2.44 5.45 7.70
CA ASP A 125 -1.96 6.79 8.03
C ASP A 125 -0.83 6.70 9.08
N PRO A 126 0.34 7.32 8.85
CA PRO A 126 1.44 7.32 9.81
C PRO A 126 1.06 7.85 11.21
N ASN A 127 0.16 8.82 11.32
CA ASN A 127 -0.30 9.33 12.61
C ASN A 127 -1.14 8.29 13.36
N GLU A 128 -2.00 7.54 12.66
CA GLU A 128 -2.75 6.44 13.26
C GLU A 128 -1.80 5.34 13.75
N ILE A 129 -0.76 5.02 12.97
CA ILE A 129 0.31 4.10 13.39
C ILE A 129 1.03 4.63 14.64
N ALA A 130 1.37 5.91 14.67
CA ALA A 130 2.05 6.55 15.79
C ALA A 130 1.23 6.50 17.09
N ILE A 131 -0.07 6.82 17.01
CA ILE A 131 -1.00 6.73 18.13
C ILE A 131 -1.11 5.28 18.61
N ALA A 132 -1.33 4.35 17.69
CA ALA A 132 -1.43 2.92 17.99
C ALA A 132 -0.16 2.41 18.70
N LEU A 133 1.02 2.67 18.14
CA LEU A 133 2.29 2.25 18.72
C LEU A 133 2.53 2.90 20.08
N GLY A 134 2.34 4.22 20.20
CA GLY A 134 2.56 4.96 21.43
C GLY A 134 1.73 4.42 22.60
N GLU A 135 0.45 4.11 22.37
CA GLU A 135 -0.43 3.52 23.40
C GLU A 135 0.05 2.14 23.86
N ARG A 136 0.48 1.29 22.94
CA ARG A 136 0.99 -0.04 23.27
C ARG A 136 2.34 0.05 23.98
N ILE A 137 3.19 1.02 23.61
CA ILE A 137 4.45 1.29 24.28
C ILE A 137 4.21 1.73 25.73
N LEU A 138 3.32 2.69 25.96
CA LEU A 138 2.98 3.16 27.30
C LEU A 138 2.43 2.03 28.20
N ARG A 139 1.70 1.09 27.61
CA ARG A 139 1.11 -0.05 28.33
C ARG A 139 2.11 -1.18 28.59
N THR A 140 2.97 -1.53 27.62
CA THR A 140 3.88 -2.69 27.71
C THR A 140 5.24 -2.33 28.33
N ILE A 141 5.78 -1.16 28.00
CA ILE A 141 7.10 -0.73 28.50
C ILE A 141 6.96 0.01 29.83
N GLY A 142 6.01 0.93 29.90
CA GLY A 142 5.75 1.76 31.08
C GLY A 142 5.44 3.22 30.73
N PRO A 143 5.07 4.04 31.74
CA PRO A 143 4.68 5.43 31.54
C PRO A 143 5.85 6.27 31.02
N SER A 144 5.55 7.17 30.08
CA SER A 144 6.46 8.19 29.57
C SER A 144 5.65 9.45 29.26
N GLU A 145 5.97 10.54 29.95
CA GLU A 145 5.29 11.83 29.76
C GLU A 145 5.49 12.37 28.34
N GLU A 146 6.69 12.19 27.79
CA GLU A 146 7.02 12.64 26.43
C GLU A 146 6.19 11.90 25.37
N ILE A 147 6.16 10.56 25.44
CA ILE A 147 5.39 9.75 24.48
C ILE A 147 3.90 10.06 24.63
N ALA A 148 3.40 10.14 25.86
CA ALA A 148 2.00 10.44 26.13
C ALA A 148 1.58 11.82 25.57
N ALA A 149 2.41 12.85 25.76
CA ALA A 149 2.14 14.19 25.24
C ALA A 149 2.12 14.22 23.70
N ARG A 150 3.06 13.53 23.05
CA ARG A 150 3.13 13.44 21.58
C ARG A 150 1.91 12.68 21.02
N VAL A 151 1.54 11.56 21.62
CA VAL A 151 0.34 10.80 21.24
C VAL A 151 -0.94 11.64 21.40
N ALA A 152 -1.08 12.37 22.52
CA ALA A 152 -2.22 13.25 22.74
C ALA A 152 -2.32 14.36 21.68
N LYS A 153 -1.18 14.96 21.31
CA LYS A 153 -1.10 15.96 20.25
C LYS A 153 -1.50 15.41 18.89
N LEU A 154 -1.04 14.21 18.53
CA LEU A 154 -1.43 13.54 17.29
C LEU A 154 -2.94 13.23 17.24
N ARG A 155 -3.51 12.75 18.36
CA ARG A 155 -4.96 12.55 18.50
C ARG A 155 -5.74 13.84 18.28
N GLN A 156 -5.26 14.95 18.85
CA GLN A 156 -5.88 16.26 18.65
C GLN A 156 -5.86 16.67 17.17
N PHE A 157 -4.73 16.52 16.48
CA PHE A 157 -4.63 16.85 15.05
C PHE A 157 -5.53 15.98 14.18
N GLN A 158 -5.63 14.68 14.47
CA GLN A 158 -6.53 13.78 13.77
C GLN A 158 -8.01 14.16 13.98
N ALA A 159 -8.40 14.56 15.20
CA ALA A 159 -9.75 15.07 15.46
C ALA A 159 -10.04 16.36 14.68
N MET A 160 -9.09 17.31 14.66
CA MET A 160 -9.25 18.54 13.88
C MET A 160 -9.37 18.29 12.38
N LEU A 161 -8.61 17.33 11.85
CA LEU A 161 -8.70 16.94 10.44
C LEU A 161 -10.06 16.31 10.11
N ALA A 162 -10.59 15.47 10.99
CA ALA A 162 -11.89 14.84 10.82
C ALA A 162 -13.05 15.86 10.80
N ASP A 163 -12.90 16.97 11.51
CA ASP A 163 -13.87 18.09 11.53
C ASP A 163 -13.69 19.08 10.36
N THR A 164 -12.68 18.89 9.50
CA THR A 164 -12.42 19.79 8.38
C THR A 164 -13.45 19.57 7.28
N LEU A 165 -14.19 20.62 6.94
CA LEU A 165 -15.14 20.64 5.82
C LEU A 165 -14.39 20.59 4.49
N ASP A 166 -14.74 19.63 3.63
CA ASP A 166 -14.24 19.59 2.25
C ASP A 166 -14.86 20.74 1.45
N ILE A 167 -14.06 21.76 1.16
CA ILE A 167 -14.48 22.97 0.44
C ILE A 167 -14.49 22.75 -1.09
N GLY A 168 -14.07 21.58 -1.56
CA GLY A 168 -14.15 21.17 -2.96
C GLY A 168 -13.05 20.18 -3.36
N SER A 169 -13.44 19.16 -4.13
CA SER A 169 -12.50 18.18 -4.66
C SER A 169 -11.69 18.74 -5.83
N ARG A 170 -10.36 18.68 -5.73
CA ARG A 170 -9.47 18.97 -6.86
C ARG A 170 -9.39 17.73 -7.73
N THR A 171 -10.14 17.73 -8.83
CA THR A 171 -10.06 16.66 -9.83
C THR A 171 -8.66 16.66 -10.45
N PRO A 172 -7.98 15.50 -10.56
CA PRO A 172 -6.70 15.42 -11.26
C PRO A 172 -6.85 15.75 -12.75
N PHE A 173 -5.92 16.53 -13.30
CA PHE A 173 -5.87 16.93 -14.71
C PHE A 173 -4.46 16.73 -15.28
N PHE A 174 -4.35 16.71 -16.61
CA PHE A 174 -3.06 16.74 -17.28
C PHE A 174 -2.25 17.98 -16.91
N CYS A 175 -0.93 17.82 -16.83
CA CYS A 175 0.00 18.93 -16.66
C CYS A 175 -0.18 19.98 -17.78
N SER A 176 0.06 21.25 -17.45
CA SER A 176 0.09 22.33 -18.44
C SER A 176 1.07 21.98 -19.56
N GLY A 177 0.61 22.02 -20.81
CA GLY A 177 1.41 21.68 -21.98
C GLY A 177 1.54 20.18 -22.29
N CYS A 178 0.91 19.29 -21.51
CA CYS A 178 0.93 17.86 -21.81
C CYS A 178 0.24 17.57 -23.16
N PRO A 179 0.89 16.86 -24.10
CA PRO A 179 0.32 16.56 -25.42
C PRO A 179 -0.93 15.68 -25.32
N HIS A 180 -1.11 14.95 -24.20
CA HIS A 180 -2.30 14.13 -23.97
C HIS A 180 -3.61 14.93 -23.84
N ASN A 181 -3.52 16.25 -23.64
CA ASN A 181 -4.70 17.12 -23.65
C ASN A 181 -5.40 17.17 -25.02
N SER A 182 -4.65 17.04 -26.12
CA SER A 182 -5.23 16.86 -27.46
C SER A 182 -5.31 15.39 -27.84
N SER A 183 -4.28 14.60 -27.52
CA SER A 183 -4.18 13.21 -28.01
C SER A 183 -5.20 12.25 -27.40
N THR A 184 -5.87 12.59 -26.29
CA THR A 184 -6.92 11.74 -25.70
C THR A 184 -8.31 12.00 -26.28
N LYS A 185 -8.51 13.10 -27.02
CA LYS A 185 -9.77 13.37 -27.74
C LYS A 185 -10.05 12.31 -28.80
N VAL A 186 -11.32 12.01 -29.01
CA VAL A 186 -11.80 11.09 -30.05
C VAL A 186 -12.77 11.81 -30.98
N PRO A 187 -12.99 11.32 -32.21
CA PRO A 187 -14.01 11.88 -33.10
C PRO A 187 -15.39 11.88 -32.47
N ASP A 188 -16.24 12.83 -32.89
CA ASP A 188 -17.60 12.96 -32.37
C ASP A 188 -18.40 11.65 -32.57
N GLY A 189 -19.19 11.28 -31.55
CA GLY A 189 -19.94 10.01 -31.52
C GLY A 189 -19.13 8.77 -31.16
N SER A 190 -17.79 8.86 -31.15
CA SER A 190 -16.91 7.77 -30.73
C SER A 190 -16.71 7.74 -29.22
N LEU A 191 -16.30 6.59 -28.70
CA LEU A 191 -15.91 6.42 -27.30
C LEU A 191 -14.44 5.99 -27.21
N ALA A 192 -13.75 6.46 -26.19
CA ALA A 192 -12.47 5.91 -25.76
C ALA A 192 -12.64 5.11 -24.48
N ALA A 193 -11.77 4.14 -24.24
CA ALA A 193 -11.52 3.57 -22.93
C ALA A 193 -10.16 4.02 -22.40
N ALA A 194 -10.05 4.07 -21.07
CA ALA A 194 -8.80 4.41 -20.39
C ALA A 194 -7.95 3.17 -20.09
N GLY A 195 -6.65 3.37 -19.99
CA GLY A 195 -5.71 2.43 -19.37
C GLY A 195 -5.11 3.04 -18.10
N ILE A 196 -4.22 2.31 -17.44
CA ILE A 196 -3.52 2.85 -16.27
C ILE A 196 -2.30 3.67 -16.73
N GLY A 197 -2.29 4.95 -16.37
CA GLY A 197 -1.27 5.93 -16.71
C GLY A 197 -1.84 7.35 -16.65
N CYS A 198 -1.06 8.41 -16.95
CA CYS A 198 -1.58 9.78 -16.88
C CYS A 198 -2.90 9.95 -17.67
N HIS A 199 -2.98 9.31 -18.85
CA HIS A 199 -4.15 9.29 -19.72
C HIS A 199 -5.43 8.72 -19.09
N PHE A 200 -5.33 8.02 -17.95
CA PHE A 200 -6.47 7.64 -17.10
C PHE A 200 -7.33 8.84 -16.72
N MET A 201 -6.70 10.01 -16.49
CA MET A 201 -7.38 11.26 -16.13
C MET A 201 -8.41 11.71 -17.18
N ALA A 202 -8.32 11.23 -18.43
CA ALA A 202 -9.32 11.54 -19.45
C ALA A 202 -10.75 11.12 -19.06
N LEU A 203 -10.90 10.16 -18.14
CA LEU A 203 -12.19 9.78 -17.54
C LEU A 203 -12.89 10.96 -16.84
N TRP A 204 -12.14 11.95 -16.35
CA TRP A 204 -12.67 13.08 -15.59
C TRP A 204 -12.71 14.39 -16.39
N MET A 205 -12.35 14.36 -17.68
CA MET A 205 -12.11 15.56 -18.50
C MET A 205 -13.15 15.79 -19.60
N ASP A 206 -14.33 15.15 -19.50
CA ASP A 206 -15.39 15.22 -20.51
C ASP A 206 -14.88 14.91 -21.94
N ARG A 207 -14.14 13.79 -22.06
CA ARG A 207 -13.46 13.35 -23.30
C ARG A 207 -14.10 12.14 -23.97
N ASN A 208 -15.38 11.87 -23.71
CA ASN A 208 -16.06 10.64 -24.18
C ASN A 208 -15.23 9.37 -23.86
N THR A 209 -14.51 9.40 -22.73
CA THR A 209 -13.69 8.30 -22.25
C THR A 209 -14.45 7.58 -21.15
N VAL A 210 -14.60 6.26 -21.26
CA VAL A 210 -15.43 5.45 -20.37
C VAL A 210 -14.73 4.13 -20.04
N GLY A 211 -14.88 3.71 -18.78
CA GLY A 211 -14.31 2.45 -18.31
C GLY A 211 -12.77 2.42 -18.34
N PHE A 212 -12.23 1.41 -17.68
CA PHE A 212 -10.80 1.13 -17.63
C PHE A 212 -10.59 -0.32 -17.25
N THR A 213 -9.37 -0.80 -17.44
CA THR A 213 -8.92 -2.12 -17.00
C THR A 213 -7.64 -1.98 -16.18
N ALA A 214 -7.20 -3.09 -15.57
CA ALA A 214 -5.87 -3.14 -14.98
C ALA A 214 -4.79 -2.91 -16.04
N MET A 215 -3.62 -2.42 -15.62
CA MET A 215 -2.47 -2.17 -16.49
C MET A 215 -2.10 -3.43 -17.28
N GLY A 216 -2.03 -3.33 -18.60
CA GLY A 216 -1.78 -4.44 -19.51
C GLY A 216 -3.04 -5.19 -19.97
N GLY A 217 -4.21 -4.82 -19.45
CA GLY A 217 -5.51 -5.34 -19.88
C GLY A 217 -6.29 -4.37 -20.77
N GLU A 218 -5.66 -3.31 -21.27
CA GLU A 218 -6.30 -2.25 -22.05
C GLU A 218 -7.03 -2.82 -23.29
N GLY A 219 -8.33 -2.58 -23.39
CA GLY A 219 -9.18 -3.05 -24.49
C GLY A 219 -9.87 -4.38 -24.22
N ALA A 220 -9.47 -5.13 -23.19
CA ALA A 220 -10.11 -6.41 -22.83
C ALA A 220 -11.59 -6.24 -22.46
N GLN A 221 -11.96 -5.10 -21.88
CA GLN A 221 -13.36 -4.77 -21.61
C GLN A 221 -14.19 -4.70 -22.89
N TRP A 222 -13.62 -4.22 -23.99
CA TRP A 222 -14.30 -4.17 -25.28
C TRP A 222 -14.46 -5.55 -25.90
N VAL A 223 -13.42 -6.39 -25.83
CA VAL A 223 -13.49 -7.77 -26.30
C VAL A 223 -14.69 -8.50 -25.68
N GLY A 224 -14.94 -8.31 -24.38
CA GLY A 224 -16.11 -8.88 -23.70
C GLY A 224 -17.44 -8.19 -24.02
N GLN A 225 -17.43 -6.89 -24.27
CA GLN A 225 -18.66 -6.08 -24.48
C GLN A 225 -19.15 -6.07 -25.92
N ALA A 226 -18.24 -6.12 -26.91
CA ALA A 226 -18.53 -5.92 -28.32
C ALA A 226 -19.67 -6.85 -28.84
N PRO A 227 -19.72 -8.16 -28.50
CA PRO A 227 -20.78 -9.05 -28.97
C PRO A 227 -22.20 -8.69 -28.48
N PHE A 228 -22.30 -7.87 -27.44
CA PHE A 228 -23.56 -7.49 -26.80
C PHE A 228 -23.89 -5.99 -26.96
N SER A 229 -23.06 -5.28 -27.72
CA SER A 229 -23.16 -3.83 -27.91
C SER A 229 -23.82 -3.50 -29.26
N LYS A 230 -24.60 -2.40 -29.30
CA LYS A 230 -25.05 -1.80 -30.58
C LYS A 230 -24.01 -0.86 -31.20
N ARG A 231 -22.87 -0.67 -30.53
CA ARG A 231 -21.73 0.10 -31.01
C ARG A 231 -20.73 -0.87 -31.59
N ASP A 232 -20.17 -0.54 -32.74
CA ASP A 232 -19.30 -1.45 -33.48
C ASP A 232 -17.82 -1.23 -33.17
N HIS A 233 -17.44 -0.09 -32.59
CA HIS A 233 -16.04 0.31 -32.42
C HIS A 233 -15.82 1.18 -31.18
N ILE A 234 -14.64 1.05 -30.58
CA ILE A 234 -14.11 2.02 -29.61
C ILE A 234 -12.63 2.33 -29.88
N PHE A 235 -12.18 3.46 -29.32
CA PHE A 235 -10.76 3.74 -29.13
C PHE A 235 -10.30 3.23 -27.76
N GLN A 236 -9.03 2.83 -27.64
CA GLN A 236 -8.40 2.49 -26.37
C GLN A 236 -7.13 3.33 -26.21
N ASN A 237 -7.09 4.20 -25.20
CA ASN A 237 -5.86 4.89 -24.84
C ASN A 237 -4.93 3.90 -24.14
N LEU A 238 -3.67 3.86 -24.56
CA LEU A 238 -2.63 2.97 -24.01
C LEU A 238 -1.30 3.73 -23.94
N GLY A 239 -0.69 3.80 -22.76
CA GLY A 239 0.65 4.39 -22.61
C GLY A 239 1.73 3.53 -23.27
N ASP A 240 2.80 4.15 -23.74
CA ASP A 240 4.00 3.49 -24.27
C ASP A 240 4.70 2.59 -23.25
N GLY A 241 4.81 3.00 -21.99
CA GLY A 241 5.33 2.15 -20.90
C GLY A 241 4.53 0.87 -20.74
N THR A 242 3.20 0.98 -20.67
CA THR A 242 2.31 -0.18 -20.59
C THR A 242 2.39 -1.03 -21.85
N TYR A 243 2.39 -0.42 -23.04
CA TYR A 243 2.55 -1.13 -24.31
C TYR A 243 3.77 -2.06 -24.31
N ASN A 244 4.94 -1.54 -23.89
CA ASN A 244 6.19 -2.28 -23.84
C ASN A 244 6.22 -3.36 -22.75
N HIS A 245 5.58 -3.11 -21.60
CA HIS A 245 5.57 -4.06 -20.48
C HIS A 245 4.59 -5.22 -20.70
N SER A 246 3.31 -4.92 -20.95
CA SER A 246 2.24 -5.93 -20.99
C SER A 246 1.11 -5.63 -21.98
N GLY A 247 0.91 -4.37 -22.38
CA GLY A 247 -0.17 -3.93 -23.26
C GLY A 247 -0.11 -4.53 -24.67
N VAL A 248 1.08 -4.92 -25.17
CA VAL A 248 1.19 -5.66 -26.43
C VAL A 248 0.42 -6.99 -26.41
N LEU A 249 0.27 -7.63 -25.23
CA LEU A 249 -0.53 -8.84 -25.09
C LEU A 249 -2.03 -8.54 -25.20
N ALA A 250 -2.49 -7.40 -24.69
CA ALA A 250 -3.89 -6.99 -24.84
C ALA A 250 -4.26 -6.72 -26.31
N ILE A 251 -3.36 -6.11 -27.09
CA ILE A 251 -3.56 -5.90 -28.53
C ILE A 251 -3.66 -7.25 -29.26
N ARG A 252 -2.79 -8.21 -28.93
CA ARG A 252 -2.86 -9.58 -29.49
C ARG A 252 -4.16 -10.27 -29.10
N PHE A 253 -4.64 -10.08 -27.88
CA PHE A 253 -5.92 -10.62 -27.44
C PHE A 253 -7.08 -10.06 -28.25
N ALA A 254 -7.14 -8.73 -28.42
CA ALA A 254 -8.14 -8.08 -29.27
C ALA A 254 -8.11 -8.59 -30.72
N LEU A 255 -6.92 -8.70 -31.31
CA LEU A 255 -6.73 -9.26 -32.66
C LEU A 255 -7.24 -10.71 -32.75
N SER A 256 -6.89 -11.55 -31.78
CA SER A 256 -7.30 -12.96 -31.76
C SER A 256 -8.81 -13.15 -31.60
N SER A 257 -9.51 -12.16 -31.04
CA SER A 257 -10.95 -12.15 -30.82
C SER A 257 -11.72 -11.39 -31.91
N ASP A 258 -11.03 -10.94 -32.97
CA ASP A 258 -11.60 -10.12 -34.04
C ASP A 258 -12.35 -8.87 -33.53
N ALA A 259 -11.88 -8.30 -32.41
CA ALA A 259 -12.53 -7.16 -31.80
C ALA A 259 -12.23 -5.89 -32.61
N ASN A 260 -13.27 -5.19 -33.05
CA ASN A 260 -13.12 -3.94 -33.80
C ASN A 260 -12.78 -2.79 -32.84
N ILE A 261 -11.48 -2.51 -32.68
CA ILE A 261 -10.94 -1.53 -31.72
C ILE A 261 -9.73 -0.80 -32.30
N THR A 262 -9.59 0.49 -32.00
CA THR A 262 -8.38 1.26 -32.32
C THR A 262 -7.58 1.58 -31.07
N TYR A 263 -6.35 1.06 -31.00
CA TYR A 263 -5.41 1.44 -29.95
C TYR A 263 -4.71 2.75 -30.29
N LYS A 264 -4.77 3.69 -29.35
CA LYS A 264 -4.02 4.95 -29.39
C LYS A 264 -2.84 4.83 -28.44
N ILE A 265 -1.67 4.54 -29.02
CA ILE A 265 -0.41 4.49 -28.25
C ILE A 265 0.02 5.91 -27.95
N LEU A 266 -0.10 6.29 -26.68
CA LEU A 266 0.19 7.61 -26.15
C LEU A 266 1.65 7.65 -25.72
N TYR A 267 2.53 7.90 -26.70
CA TYR A 267 3.98 7.96 -26.50
C TYR A 267 4.41 9.26 -25.82
N ASN A 268 5.18 9.15 -24.74
CA ASN A 268 5.75 10.30 -24.03
C ASN A 268 7.17 10.02 -23.50
N ASP A 269 7.76 8.86 -23.81
CA ASP A 269 9.11 8.44 -23.44
C ASP A 269 9.34 8.31 -21.91
N ALA A 270 8.26 8.24 -21.11
CA ALA A 270 8.31 8.21 -19.66
C ALA A 270 7.18 7.42 -19.00
N VAL A 271 7.49 6.68 -17.94
CA VAL A 271 6.46 6.13 -17.04
C VAL A 271 6.11 7.19 -16.00
N ALA A 272 5.38 8.23 -16.44
CA ALA A 272 5.12 9.42 -15.63
C ALA A 272 4.14 9.21 -14.46
N MET A 273 3.28 8.18 -14.54
CA MET A 273 2.38 7.77 -13.46
C MET A 273 2.58 6.27 -13.23
N THR A 274 3.25 5.93 -12.13
CA THR A 274 3.68 4.58 -11.75
C THR A 274 2.72 3.93 -10.77
#